data_AF-A0A356WAS3-F1
#
_entry.id   AF-A0A356WAS3-F1
#
_cell.length_a   1.000
_cell.length_b   1.000
_cell.length_c   1.000
_cell.angle_alpha   90.00
_cell.angle_beta   90.00
_cell.angle_gamma   90.00
#
_symmetry.space_group_name_H-M   'P 1'
#
loop_
_entity.id
_entity.type
_entity.pdbx_description
1 polymer ?
#
loop_
_entity_poly.entity_id
_entity_poly.type
_entity_poly.pdbx_seq_one_letter_code
_entity_poly.pdbx_strand_id
1 'polypeptide(L)'
;MMASGKYDLVVLDEINIAMRYDYLTVDAVLDGLKARSGQTSVILTGRDAKPALCDYADLVSEMVEIKHPFKAGLKAKRGVDF
;
A
#
# COMPACT_ATOMS: atom_id res chain seq x y z
N MET A 1 2.31 13.16 -10.45
CA MET A 1 1.64 13.59 -9.19
C MET A 1 2.63 13.65 -8.03
N MET A 2 3.27 12.53 -7.66
CA MET A 2 4.20 12.47 -6.52
C MET A 2 5.44 13.39 -6.66
N ALA A 3 5.97 13.56 -7.87
CA ALA A 3 7.09 14.47 -8.14
C ALA A 3 6.73 15.96 -8.04
N SER A 4 5.44 16.32 -8.04
CA SER A 4 5.02 17.72 -8.18
C SER A 4 5.16 18.56 -6.91
N GLY A 5 5.28 17.93 -5.74
CA GLY A 5 5.29 18.62 -4.45
C GLY A 5 3.97 19.31 -4.08
N LYS A 6 2.90 19.15 -4.86
CA LYS A 6 1.59 19.76 -4.58
C LYS A 6 0.79 19.06 -3.49
N TYR A 7 1.22 17.86 -3.09
CA TYR A 7 0.53 17.01 -2.13
C TYR A 7 1.54 16.57 -1.08
N ASP A 8 1.20 16.77 0.19
CA ASP A 8 2.04 16.32 1.31
C ASP A 8 1.87 14.81 1.56
N LEU A 9 0.72 14.24 1.16
CA LEU A 9 0.43 12.81 1.30
C LEU A 9 -0.19 12.24 0.02
N VAL A 10 0.30 11.07 -0.39
CA VAL A 10 -0.30 10.23 -1.44
C VAL A 10 -0.53 8.84 -0.87
N VAL A 11 -1.74 8.30 -1.05
CA VAL A 11 -2.08 6.92 -0.65
C VAL A 11 -2.25 6.08 -1.90
N LEU A 12 -1.46 5.02 -2.01
CA LEU A 12 -1.51 4.02 -3.06
C LEU A 12 -2.21 2.78 -2.49
N ASP A 13 -3.54 2.85 -2.49
CA ASP A 13 -4.37 1.81 -1.92
C ASP A 13 -4.33 0.52 -2.77
N GLU A 14 -4.12 -0.62 -2.12
CA GLU A 14 -4.02 -1.97 -2.71
C GLU A 14 -2.97 -2.13 -3.81
N ILE A 15 -1.94 -1.27 -3.83
CA ILE A 15 -0.85 -1.34 -4.81
C ILE A 15 -0.08 -2.66 -4.71
N ASN A 16 0.05 -3.23 -3.51
CA ASN A 16 0.72 -4.52 -3.31
C ASN A 16 -0.01 -5.65 -4.06
N ILE A 17 -1.34 -5.58 -4.14
CA ILE A 17 -2.15 -6.55 -4.88
C ILE A 17 -1.94 -6.39 -6.39
N ALA A 18 -1.84 -5.16 -6.89
CA ALA A 18 -1.51 -4.92 -8.30
C ALA A 18 -0.16 -5.51 -8.70
N MET A 19 0.86 -5.40 -7.82
CA MET A 19 2.17 -6.03 -8.04
C MET A 19 2.17 -7.54 -7.83
N ARG A 20 1.28 -8.07 -6.98
CA ARG A 20 1.11 -9.52 -6.80
C ARG A 20 0.60 -10.19 -8.07
N TYR A 21 -0.29 -9.51 -8.81
CA TYR A 21 -0.85 -10.01 -10.07
C TYR A 21 -0.08 -9.53 -11.31
N ASP A 22 1.14 -9.02 -11.14
CA ASP A 22 2.04 -8.59 -12.21
C ASP A 22 1.46 -7.51 -13.14
N TYR A 23 0.44 -6.76 -12.69
CA TYR A 23 -0.07 -5.59 -13.43
C TYR A 23 0.88 -4.39 -13.34
N LEU A 24 1.75 -4.39 -12.33
CA LEU A 24 2.75 -3.37 -12.10
C LEU A 24 4.02 -4.02 -11.57
N THR A 25 5.18 -3.62 -12.08
CA THR A 25 6.46 -4.14 -11.60
C THR A 25 6.92 -3.39 -10.35
N VAL A 26 7.63 -4.08 -9.46
CA VAL A 26 8.20 -3.47 -8.24
C VAL A 26 9.17 -2.33 -8.59
N ASP A 27 9.95 -2.49 -9.66
CA ASP A 27 10.89 -1.48 -10.12
C ASP A 27 10.20 -0.20 -10.55
N ALA A 28 9.09 -0.30 -11.30
CA ALA A 28 8.32 0.87 -11.71
C ALA A 28 7.75 1.65 -10.50
N VAL A 29 7.32 0.93 -9.46
CA VAL A 29 6.85 1.57 -8.21
C VAL A 29 8.02 2.25 -7.49
N LEU A 30 9.15 1.56 -7.34
CA LEU A 30 10.34 2.10 -6.69
C LEU A 30 10.88 3.34 -7.41
N ASP A 31 10.89 3.33 -8.74
CA ASP A 31 11.33 4.47 -9.54
C ASP A 31 10.41 5.67 -9.34
N GLY A 32 9.09 5.45 -9.32
CA GLY A 32 8.12 6.46 -8.95
C GLY A 32 8.37 7.03 -7.56
N LEU A 33 8.58 6.16 -6.56
CA LEU A 33 8.84 6.55 -5.18
C LEU A 33 10.14 7.36 -5.06
N LYS A 34 11.22 6.96 -5.74
CA LYS A 34 12.50 7.69 -5.74
C LYS A 34 12.39 9.05 -6.41
N ALA A 35 11.53 9.19 -7.42
CA ALA A 35 11.30 10.44 -8.13
C ALA A 35 10.32 11.40 -7.42
N ARG A 36 9.76 11.01 -6.27
CA ARG A 36 8.81 11.86 -5.53
C ARG A 36 9.48 13.13 -4.99
N SER A 37 8.68 14.17 -4.74
CA SER A 37 9.17 15.33 -4.00
C SER A 37 9.50 14.95 -2.56
N GLY A 38 10.59 15.50 -2.01
CA GLY A 38 11.04 15.19 -0.65
C GLY A 38 10.05 15.57 0.46
N GLN A 39 9.10 16.46 0.18
CA GLN A 39 8.02 16.81 1.11
C GLN A 39 6.80 15.87 1.03
N THR A 40 6.71 15.02 0.01
CA THR A 40 5.57 14.12 -0.19
C THR A 40 5.82 12.79 0.51
N SER A 41 5.01 12.49 1.52
CA SER A 41 4.91 11.15 2.11
C SER A 41 4.01 10.25 1.25
N VAL A 42 4.34 8.96 1.18
CA VAL A 42 3.56 7.98 0.41
C VAL A 42 3.24 6.78 1.28
N ILE A 43 1.97 6.39 1.34
CA ILE A 43 1.49 5.18 2.02
C ILE A 43 1.12 4.15 0.96
N LEU A 44 1.62 2.93 1.12
CA LEU A 44 1.30 1.79 0.27
C LEU A 44 0.51 0.78 1.12
N THR A 45 -0.62 0.30 0.61
CA THR A 45 -1.44 -0.71 1.30
C THR A 45 -1.61 -1.97 0.45
N GLY A 46 -2.19 -2.99 1.08
CA GLY A 46 -2.46 -4.29 0.49
C GLY A 46 -1.52 -5.39 1.00
N ARG A 47 -1.91 -6.63 0.74
CA ARG A 47 -1.22 -7.83 1.23
C ARG A 47 -0.02 -8.18 0.35
N ASP A 48 0.89 -8.97 0.90
CA ASP A 48 2.04 -9.55 0.17
C ASP A 48 2.96 -8.49 -0.45
N ALA A 49 3.31 -7.46 0.32
CA ALA A 49 4.28 -6.45 -0.09
C ALA A 49 5.61 -7.10 -0.52
N LYS A 50 6.15 -6.69 -1.67
CA LYS A 50 7.41 -7.25 -2.18
C LYS A 50 8.57 -6.85 -1.25
N PRO A 51 9.52 -7.75 -0.94
CA PRO A 51 10.62 -7.45 -0.01
C PRO A 51 11.38 -6.15 -0.32
N ALA A 52 11.64 -5.89 -1.61
CA ALA A 52 12.33 -4.67 -2.04
C ALA A 52 11.60 -3.36 -1.68
N LEU A 53 10.27 -3.37 -1.54
CA LEU A 53 9.52 -2.22 -1.04
C LEU A 53 9.64 -2.08 0.47
N CYS A 54 9.60 -3.19 1.19
CA CYS A 54 9.81 -3.19 2.63
C CYS A 54 11.22 -2.68 2.99
N ASP A 55 12.24 -3.10 2.24
CA ASP A 55 13.63 -2.65 2.41
C ASP A 55 13.80 -1.15 2.12
N TYR A 56 13.01 -0.61 1.19
CA TYR A 56 13.03 0.81 0.84
C TYR A 56 12.26 1.70 1.81
N ALA A 57 11.20 1.17 2.43
CA ALA A 57 10.27 1.95 3.23
C ALA A 57 10.88 2.38 4.58
N ASP A 58 10.60 3.62 4.98
CA ASP A 58 11.01 4.14 6.28
C ASP A 58 10.26 3.45 7.45
N LEU A 59 9.02 3.01 7.20
CA LEU A 59 8.16 2.33 8.15
C LEU A 59 7.42 1.19 7.44
N VAL A 60 7.45 0.00 8.05
CA VAL A 60 6.65 -1.15 7.63
C VAL A 60 5.81 -1.60 8.82
N SER A 61 4.50 -1.78 8.61
CA SER A 61 3.57 -2.31 9.60
C SER A 61 2.79 -3.47 9.00
N GLU A 62 2.76 -4.60 9.70
CA GLU A 62 2.06 -5.80 9.26
C GLU A 62 0.79 -6.01 10.08
N MET A 63 -0.35 -6.13 9.39
CA MET A 63 -1.63 -6.43 10.01
C MET A 63 -1.88 -7.95 9.98
N VAL A 64 -1.64 -8.62 11.11
CA VAL A 64 -1.87 -10.07 11.26
C VAL A 64 -3.30 -10.33 11.73
N GLU A 65 -4.04 -11.18 11.00
CA GLU A 65 -5.41 -11.58 11.38
C GLU A 65 -5.38 -12.49 12.62
N ILE A 66 -5.58 -11.92 13.81
CA ILE A 66 -5.76 -12.71 15.06
C ILE A 66 -7.19 -13.25 15.18
N LYS A 67 -8.18 -12.44 14.79
CA LYS A 67 -9.61 -12.80 14.77
C LYS A 67 -10.35 -11.89 13.81
N HIS A 68 -11.25 -12.46 12.99
CA HIS A 68 -12.07 -11.69 12.06
C HIS A 68 -13.55 -12.12 12.12
N PRO A 69 -14.53 -11.19 12.19
CA PRO A 69 -15.97 -11.50 12.20
C PRO A 69 -16.42 -12.40 11.04
N PHE A 70 -15.81 -12.24 9.88
CA PHE A 70 -16.04 -13.09 8.70
C PHE A 70 -15.86 -14.59 8.99
N LYS A 71 -14.89 -14.97 9.85
CA LYS A 71 -14.67 -16.37 10.23
C LYS A 71 -15.82 -16.95 11.08
N ALA A 72 -16.62 -16.09 11.70
CA ALA A 72 -17.85 -16.46 12.40
C ALA A 72 -19.11 -16.40 11.52
N GLY A 73 -18.95 -16.25 10.20
CA GLY A 73 -20.06 -16.21 9.24
C GLY A 73 -20.74 -14.85 9.11
N LEU A 74 -20.22 -13.80 9.76
CA LEU A 74 -20.74 -12.44 9.63
C LEU A 74 -20.33 -11.85 8.28
N LYS A 75 -21.31 -11.38 7.50
CA LYS A 75 -21.07 -10.72 6.21
C LYS A 75 -20.60 -9.27 6.41
N ALA A 76 -20.02 -8.72 5.33
CA ALA A 76 -19.59 -7.34 5.26
C ALA A 76 -20.75 -6.37 5.58
N LYS A 77 -20.44 -5.33 6.36
CA LYS A 77 -21.34 -4.27 6.80
C LYS A 77 -20.88 -2.94 6.21
N ARG A 78 -21.83 -2.21 5.64
CA ARG A 78 -21.61 -0.83 5.20
C ARG A 78 -21.23 0.05 6.39
N GLY A 79 -20.24 0.91 6.20
CA GLY A 79 -19.65 1.78 7.22
C GLY A 79 -18.61 1.09 8.10
N VAL A 80 -18.33 -0.20 7.90
CA VAL A 80 -17.29 -0.94 8.63
C VAL A 80 -16.32 -1.59 7.64
N ASP A 81 -16.84 -2.43 6.75
CA ASP A 81 -16.03 -3.18 5.79
C ASP A 81 -15.94 -2.48 4.42
N PHE A 82 -16.88 -1.56 4.13
CA PHE A 82 -16.94 -0.71 2.94
C PHE A 82 -17.85 0.51 3.10
#